data_AF-A0A5N9CU50-F1
#
_entry.id   AF-A0A5N9CU50-F1
#
_cell.length_a   1.000
_cell.length_b   1.000
_cell.length_c   1.000
_cell.angle_alpha   90.00
_cell.angle_beta   90.00
_cell.angle_gamma   90.00
#
_symmetry.space_group_name_H-M   'P 1'
#
loop_
_entity.id
_entity.type
_entity.pdbx_description
1 polymer ?
#
loop_
_entity_poly.entity_id
_entity_poly.type
_entity_poly.pdbx_seq_one_letter_code
_entity_poly.pdbx_strand_id
1 'polypeptide(L)'
;MDKMMSLSKRRGFMFQSSEIYGGLGSTWDYGPLGVELKRNVKEAWWRSVVTERDDMVGLDAAILMHPQVWVASGHVENFSDPLVECKECNSRFRQDHLLEETGIDPESPEAEAALKDLRCPNCGGELGPPRRFNLMFKTFMGPVEDTANEVFLRPETAQGIFVNFKNVLDSTRKKLPFGIGQIGKSFRNEITPGNFTFRTREFEQMEVEFFVKPSSDEEWLDSWVKSRYQWYVDLGIRPENLRLRKHGDDELAHYAKACYDVEYRFPWGWGELEGIANRGDFDLRQHQEVSGQDMTYFDESEEGDDRRYLPYVIEPSGGVDRATLAFWLDAYDEEPDGDNVRVVSHIHRDLAPVTVAALPLSRNDKLLPTARSVYDM
;
A
#
# COMPACT_ATOMS: atom_id res chain seq x y z
N MET A 1 -4.58 3.91 20.79
CA MET A 1 -5.34 3.89 19.52
C MET A 1 -6.77 4.39 19.67
N ASP A 2 -7.51 4.01 20.71
CA ASP A 2 -8.93 4.38 20.87
C ASP A 2 -9.21 5.88 20.81
N LYS A 3 -8.33 6.69 21.42
CA LYS A 3 -8.38 8.17 21.32
C LYS A 3 -8.38 8.64 19.86
N MET A 4 -7.48 8.09 19.04
CA MET A 4 -7.35 8.44 17.63
C MET A 4 -8.53 7.96 16.81
N MET A 5 -9.03 6.74 17.02
CA MET A 5 -10.23 6.26 16.35
C MET A 5 -11.45 7.14 16.68
N SER A 6 -11.61 7.50 17.95
CA SER A 6 -12.67 8.42 18.40
C SER A 6 -12.53 9.83 17.81
N LEU A 7 -11.31 10.37 17.75
CA LEU A 7 -11.05 11.66 17.12
C LEU A 7 -11.36 11.62 15.61
N SER A 8 -10.85 10.60 14.91
CA SER A 8 -11.08 10.40 13.47
C SER A 8 -12.56 10.36 13.14
N LYS A 9 -13.36 9.63 13.91
CA LYS A 9 -14.81 9.58 13.74
C LYS A 9 -15.47 10.92 14.05
N ARG A 10 -15.18 11.53 15.20
CA ARG A 10 -15.81 12.80 15.62
C ARG A 10 -15.49 13.98 14.71
N ARG A 11 -14.33 13.98 14.06
CA ARG A 11 -13.87 15.06 13.18
C ARG A 11 -14.09 14.78 11.69
N GLY A 12 -14.62 13.61 11.33
CA GLY A 12 -14.95 13.29 9.94
C GLY A 12 -13.74 12.92 9.08
N PHE A 13 -12.76 12.22 9.66
CA PHE A 13 -11.64 11.65 8.92
C PHE A 13 -11.96 10.24 8.40
N MET A 14 -12.31 9.31 9.29
CA MET A 14 -12.49 7.91 8.92
C MET A 14 -13.69 7.32 9.67
N PHE A 15 -14.49 6.53 8.97
CA PHE A 15 -15.67 5.84 9.47
C PHE A 15 -15.60 4.36 9.15
N GLN A 16 -16.21 3.53 10.02
CA GLN A 16 -16.40 2.12 9.69
C GLN A 16 -17.34 2.03 8.49
N SER A 17 -16.91 1.36 7.41
CA SER A 17 -17.78 1.25 6.23
C SER A 17 -19.05 0.47 6.57
N SER A 18 -20.18 0.92 6.05
CA SER A 18 -21.51 0.34 6.31
C SER A 18 -21.90 0.31 7.80
N GLU A 19 -21.46 1.29 8.60
CA GLU A 19 -21.66 1.31 10.06
C GLU A 19 -23.13 1.12 10.51
N ILE A 20 -24.09 1.73 9.79
CA ILE A 20 -25.52 1.62 10.13
C ILE A 20 -26.07 0.19 9.97
N TYR A 21 -25.35 -0.68 9.27
CA TYR A 21 -25.67 -2.11 9.08
C TYR A 21 -24.83 -3.03 9.97
N GLY A 22 -24.11 -2.47 10.95
CA GLY A 22 -23.19 -3.23 11.82
C GLY A 22 -21.74 -3.21 11.38
N GLY A 23 -21.43 -2.54 10.26
CA GLY A 23 -20.09 -2.42 9.72
C GLY A 23 -19.66 -3.62 8.88
N LEU A 24 -18.78 -3.39 7.91
CA LEU A 24 -18.10 -4.44 7.14
C LEU A 24 -16.62 -4.51 7.55
N GLY A 25 -16.22 -5.64 8.14
CA GLY A 25 -14.88 -5.80 8.73
C GLY A 25 -13.74 -5.47 7.76
N SER A 26 -12.78 -4.66 8.23
CA SER A 26 -11.61 -4.19 7.45
C SER A 26 -11.94 -3.44 6.17
N THR A 27 -13.07 -2.73 6.16
CA THR A 27 -13.39 -1.74 5.14
C THR A 27 -13.75 -0.43 5.83
N TRP A 28 -13.24 0.68 5.30
CA TRP A 28 -13.32 2.00 5.93
C TRP A 28 -13.66 3.07 4.90
N ASP A 29 -14.48 4.04 5.32
CA ASP A 29 -14.86 5.18 4.49
C ASP A 29 -14.11 6.42 4.99
N TYR A 30 -13.50 7.19 4.07
CA TYR A 30 -12.91 8.48 4.41
C TYR A 30 -13.97 9.58 4.38
N GLY A 31 -14.17 10.26 5.51
CA GLY A 31 -15.12 11.35 5.66
C GLY A 31 -14.62 12.67 5.05
N PRO A 32 -15.34 13.79 5.26
CA PRO A 32 -15.03 15.07 4.60
C PRO A 32 -13.60 15.59 4.81
N LEU A 33 -13.02 15.46 6.01
CA LEU A 33 -11.64 15.87 6.25
C LEU A 33 -10.64 14.78 5.84
N GLY A 34 -11.04 13.51 5.95
CA GLY A 34 -10.18 12.39 5.60
C GLY A 34 -9.96 12.26 4.10
N VAL A 35 -10.97 12.55 3.29
CA VAL A 35 -10.83 12.52 1.83
C VAL A 35 -9.88 13.61 1.35
N GLU A 36 -9.93 14.82 1.93
CA GLU A 36 -8.97 15.88 1.60
C GLU A 36 -7.56 15.52 2.07
N LEU A 37 -7.39 14.97 3.28
CA LEU A 37 -6.09 14.47 3.72
C LEU A 37 -5.53 13.41 2.76
N LYS A 38 -6.31 12.36 2.47
CA LYS A 38 -5.90 11.26 1.61
C LYS A 38 -5.58 11.75 0.20
N ARG A 39 -6.37 12.69 -0.33
CA ARG A 39 -6.12 13.34 -1.61
C ARG A 39 -4.81 14.11 -1.57
N ASN A 40 -4.57 14.93 -0.57
CA ASN A 40 -3.33 15.70 -0.45
C ASN A 40 -2.09 14.80 -0.35
N VAL A 41 -2.19 13.66 0.36
CA VAL A 41 -1.12 12.64 0.40
C VAL A 41 -0.83 12.10 -1.01
N LYS A 42 -1.88 11.73 -1.77
CA LYS A 42 -1.74 11.26 -3.16
C LYS A 42 -1.15 12.32 -4.07
N GLU A 43 -1.62 13.57 -3.98
CA GLU A 43 -1.11 14.69 -4.78
C GLU A 43 0.36 15.01 -4.45
N ALA A 44 0.73 15.00 -3.16
CA ALA A 44 2.12 15.20 -2.74
C ALA A 44 3.04 14.09 -3.27
N TRP A 45 2.56 12.84 -3.27
CA TRP A 45 3.28 11.73 -3.87
C TRP A 45 3.41 11.90 -5.39
N TRP A 46 2.28 12.09 -6.08
CA TRP A 46 2.23 12.24 -7.54
C TRP A 46 3.10 13.39 -8.01
N ARG A 47 3.10 14.49 -7.27
CA ARG A 47 3.94 15.64 -7.55
C ARG A 47 5.43 15.27 -7.50
N SER A 48 5.87 14.70 -6.39
CA SER A 48 7.27 14.36 -6.13
C SER A 48 7.82 13.22 -7.00
N VAL A 49 6.96 12.25 -7.35
CA VAL A 49 7.35 11.02 -8.03
C VAL A 49 7.10 11.10 -9.52
N VAL A 50 6.07 11.80 -9.98
CA VAL A 50 5.71 11.84 -11.41
C VAL A 50 5.99 13.22 -12.00
N THR A 51 5.44 14.29 -11.45
CA THR A 51 5.44 15.59 -12.15
C THR A 51 6.74 16.38 -12.01
N GLU A 52 7.47 16.23 -10.91
CA GLU A 52 8.73 16.95 -10.65
C GLU A 52 9.96 16.20 -11.20
N ARG A 53 9.74 15.04 -11.85
CA ARG A 53 10.79 14.18 -12.38
C ARG A 53 10.72 14.08 -13.90
N ASP A 54 11.86 14.20 -14.56
CA ASP A 54 11.96 14.08 -16.02
C ASP A 54 12.02 12.63 -16.50
N ASP A 55 12.24 11.67 -15.61
CA ASP A 55 12.38 10.24 -15.89
C ASP A 55 11.12 9.43 -15.57
N MET A 56 9.99 10.09 -15.32
CA MET A 56 8.76 9.44 -14.89
C MET A 56 7.57 9.77 -15.80
N VAL A 57 6.63 8.84 -15.90
CA VAL A 57 5.34 9.00 -16.57
C VAL A 57 4.23 8.37 -15.72
N GLY A 58 2.98 8.80 -15.93
CA GLY A 58 1.82 8.27 -15.22
C GLY A 58 1.06 7.19 -16.00
N LEU A 59 0.41 6.27 -15.28
CA LEU A 59 -0.53 5.30 -15.82
C LEU A 59 -1.75 5.16 -14.89
N ASP A 60 -2.91 4.83 -15.48
CA ASP A 60 -4.10 4.37 -14.75
C ASP A 60 -4.67 3.13 -15.45
N ALA A 61 -4.25 1.95 -14.98
CA ALA A 61 -4.71 0.67 -15.47
C ALA A 61 -6.03 0.25 -14.81
N ALA A 62 -6.85 -0.48 -15.56
CA ALA A 62 -8.09 -1.05 -15.04
C ALA A 62 -7.84 -2.02 -13.86
N ILE A 63 -8.82 -2.13 -12.96
CA ILE A 63 -8.80 -3.11 -11.86
C ILE A 63 -9.00 -4.54 -12.39
N LEU A 64 -9.93 -4.69 -13.34
CA LEU A 64 -10.23 -5.98 -13.96
C LEU A 64 -9.23 -6.21 -15.10
N MET A 65 -8.43 -7.27 -14.96
CA MET A 65 -7.42 -7.68 -15.93
C MET A 65 -7.67 -9.12 -16.39
N HIS A 66 -7.12 -9.46 -17.55
CA HIS A 66 -7.21 -10.83 -18.06
C HIS A 66 -6.60 -11.83 -17.06
N PRO A 67 -7.24 -12.96 -16.74
CA PRO A 67 -6.78 -13.87 -15.67
C PRO A 67 -5.35 -14.39 -15.83
N GLN A 68 -4.89 -14.55 -17.07
CA GLN A 68 -3.51 -14.97 -17.38
C GLN A 68 -2.45 -14.01 -16.84
N VAL A 69 -2.77 -12.74 -16.59
CA VAL A 69 -1.86 -11.78 -15.94
C VAL A 69 -1.50 -12.26 -14.53
N TRP A 70 -2.48 -12.79 -13.80
CA TRP A 70 -2.30 -13.31 -12.43
C TRP A 70 -1.66 -14.70 -12.40
N VAL A 71 -1.75 -15.45 -13.51
CA VAL A 71 -1.01 -16.70 -13.69
C VAL A 71 0.46 -16.39 -13.97
N ALA A 72 0.75 -15.51 -14.93
CA ALA A 72 2.12 -15.11 -15.29
C ALA A 72 2.88 -14.52 -14.09
N SER A 73 2.24 -13.65 -13.32
CA SER A 73 2.84 -13.07 -12.12
C SER A 73 2.91 -14.02 -10.92
N GLY A 74 2.43 -15.27 -11.04
CA GLY A 74 2.44 -16.26 -9.97
C GLY A 74 1.40 -16.03 -8.86
N HIS A 75 0.56 -15.01 -8.95
CA HIS A 75 -0.44 -14.69 -7.92
C HIS A 75 -1.49 -15.79 -7.74
N VAL A 76 -1.91 -16.46 -8.81
CA VAL A 76 -2.88 -17.56 -8.70
C VAL A 76 -2.32 -18.72 -7.87
N GLU A 77 -1.04 -19.02 -8.00
CA GLU A 77 -0.38 -20.16 -7.35
C GLU A 77 0.15 -19.80 -5.96
N ASN A 78 0.77 -18.63 -5.81
CA ASN A 78 1.58 -18.30 -4.64
C ASN A 78 0.93 -17.27 -3.69
N PHE A 79 -0.13 -16.57 -4.10
CA PHE A 79 -0.75 -15.52 -3.28
C PHE A 79 -1.73 -16.10 -2.24
N SER A 80 -1.20 -16.92 -1.33
CA SER A 80 -2.01 -17.63 -0.34
C SER A 80 -1.39 -17.66 1.06
N ASP A 81 -2.23 -17.36 2.05
CA ASP A 81 -1.86 -17.42 3.46
C ASP A 81 -2.19 -18.78 4.08
N PRO A 82 -1.43 -19.22 5.10
CA PRO A 82 -1.78 -20.39 5.89
C PRO A 82 -2.97 -20.06 6.82
N LEU A 83 -4.11 -20.71 6.56
CA LEU A 83 -5.37 -20.52 7.27
C LEU A 83 -5.67 -21.71 8.18
N VAL A 84 -6.07 -21.43 9.43
CA VAL A 84 -6.68 -22.40 10.35
C VAL A 84 -8.09 -21.95 10.76
N GLU A 85 -8.99 -22.91 10.97
CA GLU A 85 -10.39 -22.66 11.34
C GLU A 85 -10.72 -23.37 12.64
N CYS A 86 -11.32 -22.66 13.61
CA CYS A 86 -11.76 -23.26 14.85
C CYS A 86 -12.96 -24.19 14.61
N LYS A 87 -12.87 -25.43 15.06
CA LYS A 87 -13.92 -26.45 14.89
C LYS A 87 -15.21 -26.15 15.66
N GLU A 88 -15.15 -25.26 16.66
CA GLU A 88 -16.28 -24.94 17.54
C GLU A 88 -17.03 -23.68 17.09
N CYS A 89 -16.30 -22.58 16.86
CA CYS A 89 -16.90 -21.29 16.53
C CYS A 89 -16.75 -20.87 15.07
N ASN A 90 -16.10 -21.70 14.23
CA ASN A 90 -15.79 -21.42 12.81
C ASN A 90 -15.04 -20.10 12.57
N SER A 91 -14.43 -19.53 13.62
CA SER A 91 -13.54 -18.38 13.48
C SER A 91 -12.28 -18.81 12.73
N ARG A 92 -11.83 -17.94 11.85
CA ARG A 92 -10.72 -18.16 10.91
C ARG A 92 -9.56 -17.28 11.31
N PHE A 93 -8.37 -17.86 11.32
CA PHE A 93 -7.16 -17.19 11.77
C PHE A 93 -6.00 -17.50 10.84
N ARG A 94 -5.14 -16.49 10.66
CA ARG A 94 -3.81 -16.70 10.08
C ARG A 94 -2.95 -17.52 11.03
N GLN A 95 -2.45 -18.63 10.54
CA GLN A 95 -1.69 -19.59 11.33
C GLN A 95 -0.37 -19.00 11.85
N ASP A 96 0.34 -18.28 11.00
CA ASP A 96 1.61 -17.63 11.30
C ASP A 96 1.44 -16.55 12.38
N HIS A 97 0.43 -15.67 12.25
CA HIS A 97 0.14 -14.68 13.29
C HIS A 97 -0.18 -15.32 14.64
N LEU A 98 -0.90 -16.45 14.67
CA LEU A 98 -1.17 -17.16 15.92
C LEU A 98 0.10 -17.70 16.57
N LEU A 99 1.08 -18.14 15.77
CA LEU A 99 2.39 -18.59 16.28
C LEU A 99 3.20 -17.40 16.80
N GLU A 100 3.24 -16.30 16.06
CA GLU A 100 3.93 -15.07 16.47
C GLU A 100 3.39 -14.54 17.81
N GLU A 101 2.07 -14.60 18.04
CA GLU A 101 1.45 -14.22 19.32
C GLU A 101 1.93 -15.08 20.50
N THR A 102 2.38 -16.31 20.25
CA THR A 102 3.01 -17.17 21.26
C THR A 102 4.51 -16.90 21.44
N GLY A 103 5.08 -15.99 20.65
CA GLY A 103 6.51 -15.69 20.62
C GLY A 103 7.34 -16.75 19.89
N ILE A 104 6.70 -17.61 19.08
CA ILE A 104 7.36 -18.64 18.28
C ILE A 104 7.40 -18.14 16.84
N ASP A 105 8.60 -18.19 16.25
CA ASP A 105 8.81 -17.87 14.84
C ASP A 105 8.12 -18.93 13.96
N PRO A 106 7.19 -18.55 13.06
CA PRO A 106 6.47 -19.48 12.20
C PRO A 106 7.36 -20.37 11.32
N GLU A 107 8.57 -19.92 10.99
CA GLU A 107 9.54 -20.66 10.17
C GLU A 107 10.48 -21.55 11.00
N SER A 108 10.32 -21.58 12.32
CA SER A 108 11.17 -22.35 13.21
C SER A 108 10.81 -23.84 13.24
N PRO A 109 11.76 -24.75 13.51
CA PRO A 109 11.47 -26.19 13.68
C PRO A 109 10.45 -26.48 14.80
N GLU A 110 10.32 -25.58 15.77
CA GLU A 110 9.37 -25.68 16.88
C GLU A 110 7.92 -25.33 16.47
N ALA A 111 7.72 -24.65 15.34
CA ALA A 111 6.41 -24.22 14.86
C ALA A 111 5.46 -25.41 14.66
N GLU A 112 5.93 -26.54 14.10
CA GLU A 112 5.10 -27.71 13.84
C GLU A 112 4.57 -28.39 15.12
N ALA A 113 5.36 -28.33 16.20
CA ALA A 113 4.93 -28.80 17.52
C ALA A 113 3.94 -27.81 18.16
N ALA A 114 4.27 -26.51 18.12
CA ALA A 114 3.45 -25.44 18.67
C ALA A 114 2.05 -25.35 18.03
N LEU A 115 1.95 -25.68 16.74
CA LEU A 115 0.68 -25.73 16.01
C LEU A 115 -0.34 -26.71 16.60
N LYS A 116 0.11 -27.79 17.24
CA LYS A 116 -0.78 -28.77 17.87
C LYS A 116 -1.37 -28.27 19.18
N ASP A 117 -0.65 -27.37 19.84
CA ASP A 117 -1.03 -26.79 21.14
C ASP A 117 -1.77 -25.46 20.99
N LEU A 118 -1.74 -24.86 19.80
CA LEU A 118 -2.54 -23.68 19.49
C LEU A 118 -4.04 -23.95 19.69
N ARG A 119 -4.71 -23.00 20.33
CA ARG A 119 -6.14 -23.02 20.61
C ARG A 119 -6.76 -21.74 20.07
N CYS A 120 -8.05 -21.81 19.75
CA CYS A 120 -8.80 -20.66 19.27
C CYS A 120 -8.75 -19.51 20.29
N PRO A 121 -8.25 -18.32 19.92
CA PRO A 121 -8.23 -17.17 20.84
C PRO A 121 -9.61 -16.72 21.31
N ASN A 122 -10.65 -16.99 20.50
CA ASN A 122 -12.01 -16.56 20.79
C ASN A 122 -12.76 -17.46 21.78
N CYS A 123 -12.53 -18.78 21.74
CA CYS A 123 -13.31 -19.75 22.55
C CYS A 123 -12.50 -20.86 23.22
N GLY A 124 -11.19 -20.94 22.98
CA GLY A 124 -10.32 -22.00 23.49
C GLY A 124 -10.45 -23.35 22.76
N GLY A 125 -11.33 -23.44 21.76
CA GLY A 125 -11.58 -24.66 20.98
C GLY A 125 -10.41 -25.10 20.09
N GLU A 126 -10.47 -26.35 19.64
CA GLU A 126 -9.46 -26.94 18.74
C GLU A 126 -9.47 -26.29 17.35
N LEU A 127 -8.28 -26.06 16.79
CA LEU A 127 -8.09 -25.56 15.43
C LEU A 127 -8.00 -26.75 14.44
N GLY A 128 -8.61 -26.59 13.28
CA GLY A 128 -8.53 -27.55 12.18
C GLY A 128 -7.17 -27.57 11.49
N PRO A 129 -6.93 -28.54 10.59
CA PRO A 129 -5.68 -28.61 9.84
C PRO A 129 -5.49 -27.37 8.95
N PRO A 130 -4.25 -26.92 8.76
CA PRO A 130 -3.98 -25.72 7.98
C PRO A 130 -4.27 -25.93 6.50
N ARG A 131 -4.73 -24.86 5.86
CA ARG A 131 -5.05 -24.82 4.42
C ARG A 131 -4.47 -23.55 3.80
N ARG A 132 -4.05 -23.62 2.54
CA ARG A 132 -3.68 -22.43 1.77
C ARG A 132 -4.95 -21.72 1.30
N PHE A 133 -5.08 -20.45 1.65
CA PHE A 133 -6.22 -19.62 1.26
C PHE A 133 -5.75 -18.51 0.32
N ASN A 134 -6.23 -18.52 -0.92
CA ASN A 134 -5.89 -17.48 -1.90
C ASN A 134 -6.51 -16.14 -1.48
N LEU A 135 -5.68 -15.10 -1.41
CA LEU A 135 -6.06 -13.78 -0.95
C LEU A 135 -6.67 -12.89 -2.04
N MET A 136 -6.74 -13.32 -3.30
CA MET A 136 -7.37 -12.53 -4.35
C MET A 136 -8.90 -12.64 -4.26
N PHE A 137 -9.58 -11.50 -4.39
CA PHE A 137 -11.03 -11.51 -4.61
C PHE A 137 -11.34 -12.00 -6.02
N LYS A 138 -12.18 -13.03 -6.11
CA LYS A 138 -12.66 -13.62 -7.36
C LYS A 138 -14.09 -13.15 -7.65
N THR A 139 -14.37 -12.87 -8.91
CA THR A 139 -15.72 -12.61 -9.42
C THR A 139 -15.87 -13.17 -10.84
N PHE A 140 -17.04 -13.01 -11.45
CA PHE A 140 -17.34 -13.51 -12.80
C PHE A 140 -17.68 -12.34 -13.73
N MET A 141 -17.03 -12.27 -14.88
CA MET A 141 -17.30 -11.28 -15.91
C MET A 141 -18.36 -11.78 -16.89
N GLY A 142 -19.61 -11.38 -16.68
CA GLY A 142 -20.71 -11.71 -17.57
C GLY A 142 -21.97 -12.12 -16.82
N PRO A 143 -23.05 -12.48 -17.54
CA PRO A 143 -24.34 -12.80 -16.93
C PRO A 143 -24.39 -14.20 -16.29
N VAL A 144 -23.37 -15.03 -16.50
CA VAL A 144 -23.32 -16.42 -16.01
C VAL A 144 -22.08 -16.59 -15.14
N GLU A 145 -22.29 -17.12 -13.94
CA GLU A 145 -21.24 -17.58 -13.03
C GLU A 145 -20.63 -18.89 -13.56
N ASP A 146 -19.79 -18.77 -14.59
CA ASP A 146 -19.06 -19.87 -15.21
C ASP A 146 -17.55 -19.67 -15.03
N THR A 147 -16.80 -20.76 -14.84
CA THR A 147 -15.35 -20.74 -14.61
C THR A 147 -14.60 -20.09 -15.76
N ALA A 148 -15.12 -20.21 -16.99
CA ALA A 148 -14.57 -19.55 -18.18
C ALA A 148 -14.60 -18.01 -18.10
N ASN A 149 -15.46 -17.44 -17.24
CA ASN A 149 -15.63 -16.01 -17.05
C ASN A 149 -14.99 -15.50 -15.74
N GLU A 150 -14.21 -16.33 -15.04
CA GLU A 150 -13.55 -15.91 -13.80
C GLU A 150 -12.60 -14.74 -14.04
N VAL A 151 -12.71 -13.71 -13.21
CA VAL A 151 -11.79 -12.58 -13.16
C VAL A 151 -11.50 -12.23 -11.70
N PHE A 152 -10.41 -11.52 -11.48
CA PHE A 152 -9.96 -11.15 -10.14
C PHE A 152 -9.96 -9.63 -9.96
N LEU A 153 -10.21 -9.17 -8.74
CA LEU A 153 -9.84 -7.83 -8.35
C LEU A 153 -8.34 -7.83 -8.04
N ARG A 154 -7.59 -6.92 -8.64
CA ARG A 154 -6.14 -6.89 -8.52
C ARG A 154 -5.66 -6.78 -7.06
N PRO A 155 -4.68 -7.59 -6.62
CA PRO A 155 -4.08 -7.50 -5.28
C PRO A 155 -2.97 -6.46 -5.16
N GLU A 156 -2.49 -5.96 -6.29
CA GLU A 156 -1.49 -4.92 -6.47
C GLU A 156 -1.73 -4.15 -7.78
N THR A 157 -1.09 -3.00 -7.97
CA THR A 157 -1.25 -2.16 -9.16
C THR A 157 -0.12 -2.37 -10.19
N ALA A 158 1.05 -2.83 -9.75
CA ALA A 158 2.25 -3.13 -10.54
C ALA A 158 1.98 -3.88 -11.85
N GLN A 159 1.16 -4.92 -11.82
CA GLN A 159 0.85 -5.73 -13.02
C GLN A 159 0.24 -4.92 -14.16
N GLY A 160 -0.52 -3.88 -13.86
CA GLY A 160 -1.06 -2.95 -14.87
C GLY A 160 0.03 -2.19 -15.62
N ILE A 161 1.14 -1.89 -14.94
CA ILE A 161 2.31 -1.22 -15.50
C ILE A 161 3.09 -2.19 -16.39
N PHE A 162 3.39 -3.40 -15.91
CA PHE A 162 4.16 -4.38 -16.69
C PHE A 162 3.52 -4.74 -18.02
N VAL A 163 2.20 -5.00 -18.04
CA VAL A 163 1.49 -5.33 -19.30
C VAL A 163 1.43 -4.15 -20.27
N ASN A 164 1.67 -2.93 -19.81
CA ASN A 164 1.70 -1.71 -20.62
C ASN A 164 3.11 -1.18 -20.88
N PHE A 165 4.17 -1.89 -20.47
CA PHE A 165 5.56 -1.45 -20.63
C PHE A 165 5.86 -1.01 -22.07
N LYS A 166 5.51 -1.84 -23.06
CA LYS A 166 5.70 -1.51 -24.48
C LYS A 166 4.84 -0.35 -24.97
N ASN A 167 3.57 -0.32 -24.60
CA ASN A 167 2.66 0.78 -24.96
C ASN A 167 3.20 2.12 -24.47
N VAL A 168 3.72 2.16 -23.24
CA VAL A 168 4.30 3.36 -22.65
C VAL A 168 5.62 3.72 -23.30
N LEU A 169 6.51 2.75 -23.52
CA LEU A 169 7.78 2.97 -24.21
C LEU A 169 7.57 3.58 -25.61
N ASP A 170 6.65 3.01 -26.39
CA ASP A 170 6.38 3.42 -27.77
C ASP A 170 5.72 4.80 -27.86
N SER A 171 4.79 5.10 -26.94
CA SER A 171 4.04 6.37 -26.94
C SER A 171 4.83 7.55 -26.38
N THR A 172 5.74 7.30 -25.43
CA THR A 172 6.49 8.35 -24.74
C THR A 172 7.91 8.55 -25.27
N ARG A 173 8.47 7.52 -25.93
CA ARG A 173 9.86 7.48 -26.40
C ARG A 173 10.89 7.71 -25.29
N LYS A 174 10.54 7.39 -24.03
CA LYS A 174 11.50 7.40 -22.92
C LYS A 174 12.65 6.43 -23.21
N LYS A 175 13.84 6.79 -22.74
CA LYS A 175 15.02 5.93 -22.73
C LYS A 175 15.27 5.48 -21.30
N LEU A 176 15.86 4.30 -21.11
CA LEU A 176 16.27 3.89 -19.77
C LEU A 176 17.35 4.83 -19.22
N PRO A 177 17.36 5.09 -17.91
CA PRO A 177 16.34 4.67 -16.94
C PRO A 177 15.09 5.56 -17.03
N PHE A 178 13.91 4.94 -16.85
CA PHE A 178 12.65 5.66 -16.68
C PHE A 178 11.69 4.82 -15.86
N GLY A 179 10.69 5.43 -15.24
CA GLY A 179 9.64 4.70 -14.55
C GLY A 179 8.23 5.11 -14.90
N ILE A 180 7.31 4.28 -14.47
CA ILE A 180 5.87 4.45 -14.63
C ILE A 180 5.27 4.44 -13.23
N GLY A 181 4.63 5.54 -12.85
CA GLY A 181 3.93 5.67 -11.57
C GLY A 181 2.43 5.48 -11.73
N GLN A 182 1.81 4.82 -10.76
CA GLN A 182 0.37 4.60 -10.70
C GLN A 182 -0.14 4.73 -9.28
N ILE A 183 -1.31 5.36 -9.13
CA ILE A 183 -2.07 5.32 -7.89
C ILE A 183 -3.41 4.67 -8.18
N GLY A 184 -3.81 3.69 -7.37
CA GLY A 184 -5.11 3.06 -7.57
C GLY A 184 -5.49 2.06 -6.49
N LYS A 185 -6.71 1.55 -6.59
CA LYS A 185 -7.23 0.55 -5.64
C LYS A 185 -6.62 -0.82 -5.86
N SER A 186 -6.43 -1.53 -4.76
CA SER A 186 -6.05 -2.94 -4.69
C SER A 186 -6.86 -3.63 -3.61
N PHE A 187 -6.98 -4.95 -3.73
CA PHE A 187 -7.86 -5.76 -2.91
C PHE A 187 -7.16 -7.02 -2.41
N ARG A 188 -7.17 -7.22 -1.10
CA ARG A 188 -6.63 -8.44 -0.48
C ARG A 188 -7.67 -9.01 0.47
N ASN A 189 -8.02 -10.27 0.30
CA ASN A 189 -9.03 -10.97 1.09
C ASN A 189 -8.43 -11.42 2.43
N GLU A 190 -7.97 -10.43 3.20
CA GLU A 190 -7.27 -10.56 4.47
C GLU A 190 -8.06 -11.44 5.45
N ILE A 191 -7.36 -12.41 6.05
CA ILE A 191 -7.94 -13.38 6.98
C ILE A 191 -8.12 -12.75 8.35
N THR A 192 -7.11 -12.04 8.86
CA THR A 192 -7.15 -11.41 10.19
C THR A 192 -7.22 -9.87 10.06
N PRO A 193 -8.44 -9.30 10.00
CA PRO A 193 -8.64 -7.86 9.98
C PRO A 193 -8.22 -7.20 11.30
N GLY A 194 -7.55 -6.03 11.26
CA GLY A 194 -7.11 -5.36 12.49
C GLY A 194 -6.44 -3.98 12.29
N ASN A 195 -6.15 -3.29 13.39
CA ASN A 195 -5.36 -2.06 13.43
C ASN A 195 -5.91 -0.90 12.56
N PHE A 196 -7.22 -0.69 12.58
CA PHE A 196 -7.89 0.43 11.91
C PHE A 196 -7.69 0.38 10.37
N THR A 197 -7.27 1.47 9.73
CA THR A 197 -6.99 1.50 8.28
C THR A 197 -5.65 0.87 7.89
N PHE A 198 -4.91 0.26 8.83
CA PHE A 198 -3.61 -0.35 8.54
C PHE A 198 -3.70 -1.69 7.80
N ARG A 199 -4.68 -2.55 8.16
CA ARG A 199 -4.98 -3.82 7.49
C ARG A 199 -6.43 -3.82 7.01
N THR A 200 -6.60 -3.55 5.72
CA THR A 200 -7.92 -3.46 5.07
C THR A 200 -8.02 -4.41 3.88
N ARG A 201 -9.25 -4.73 3.49
CA ARG A 201 -9.52 -5.59 2.32
C ARG A 201 -9.54 -4.84 1.01
N GLU A 202 -9.79 -3.54 1.09
CA GLU A 202 -9.75 -2.57 0.01
C GLU A 202 -8.89 -1.41 0.49
N PHE A 203 -7.90 -1.02 -0.33
CA PHE A 203 -7.00 0.10 -0.06
C PHE A 203 -6.49 0.68 -1.38
N GLU A 204 -5.83 1.83 -1.31
CA GLU A 204 -5.11 2.42 -2.43
C GLU A 204 -3.61 2.25 -2.23
N GLN A 205 -2.90 1.96 -3.32
CA GLN A 205 -1.44 1.95 -3.38
C GLN A 205 -0.95 3.04 -4.33
N MET A 206 0.29 3.45 -4.09
CA MET A 206 1.05 4.37 -4.91
C MET A 206 2.36 3.67 -5.27
N GLU A 207 2.42 3.11 -6.48
CA GLU A 207 3.49 2.21 -6.91
C GLU A 207 4.23 2.81 -8.12
N VAL A 208 5.52 2.53 -8.19
CA VAL A 208 6.39 2.88 -9.30
C VAL A 208 7.06 1.62 -9.79
N GLU A 209 7.05 1.38 -11.10
CA GLU A 209 8.00 0.46 -11.72
C GLU A 209 9.08 1.29 -12.42
N PHE A 210 10.28 1.34 -11.84
CA PHE A 210 11.41 2.07 -12.39
C PHE A 210 12.33 1.13 -13.15
N PHE A 211 12.30 1.21 -14.47
CA PHE A 211 13.05 0.35 -15.37
C PHE A 211 14.47 0.87 -15.54
N VAL A 212 15.44 -0.01 -15.32
CA VAL A 212 16.87 0.32 -15.34
C VAL A 212 17.67 -0.72 -16.11
N LYS A 213 18.89 -0.34 -16.52
CA LYS A 213 19.85 -1.32 -17.05
C LYS A 213 20.31 -2.23 -15.90
N PRO A 214 20.42 -3.56 -16.11
CA PRO A 214 20.79 -4.51 -15.05
C PRO A 214 22.10 -4.20 -14.31
N SER A 215 23.03 -3.46 -14.91
CA SER A 215 24.30 -3.06 -14.29
C SER A 215 24.21 -1.83 -13.38
N SER A 216 23.06 -1.16 -13.34
CA SER A 216 22.82 0.09 -12.59
C SER A 216 21.77 -0.05 -11.48
N ASP A 217 21.23 -1.26 -11.29
CA ASP A 217 20.11 -1.56 -10.41
C ASP A 217 20.40 -1.21 -8.94
N GLU A 218 21.59 -1.50 -8.44
CA GLU A 218 21.97 -1.23 -7.04
C GLU A 218 22.07 0.27 -6.73
N GLU A 219 22.59 1.07 -7.67
CA GLU A 219 22.65 2.54 -7.54
C GLU A 219 21.24 3.15 -7.51
N TRP A 220 20.37 2.69 -8.40
CA TRP A 220 18.98 3.17 -8.45
C TRP A 220 18.18 2.73 -7.22
N LEU A 221 18.39 1.50 -6.72
CA LEU A 221 17.78 1.04 -5.48
C LEU A 221 18.14 1.96 -4.31
N ASP A 222 19.42 2.25 -4.10
CA ASP A 222 19.89 3.13 -3.03
C ASP A 222 19.34 4.56 -3.17
N SER A 223 19.31 5.10 -4.39
CA SER A 223 18.71 6.41 -4.68
C SER A 223 17.22 6.45 -4.33
N TRP A 224 16.44 5.44 -4.73
CA TRP A 224 15.02 5.36 -4.41
C TRP A 224 14.78 5.20 -2.91
N VAL A 225 15.49 4.31 -2.22
CA VAL A 225 15.38 4.13 -0.76
C VAL A 225 15.57 5.46 -0.01
N LYS A 226 16.61 6.22 -0.36
CA LYS A 226 16.88 7.53 0.25
C LYS A 226 15.80 8.55 -0.07
N SER A 227 15.39 8.64 -1.34
CA SER A 227 14.38 9.59 -1.78
C SER A 227 13.02 9.32 -1.13
N ARG A 228 12.61 8.05 -1.04
CA ARG A 228 11.33 7.66 -0.43
C ARG A 228 11.32 7.88 1.08
N TYR A 229 12.40 7.55 1.79
CA TYR A 229 12.53 7.89 3.21
C TYR A 229 12.41 9.40 3.45
N GLN A 230 13.14 10.19 2.67
CA GLN A 230 13.16 11.64 2.81
C GLN A 230 11.79 12.27 2.54
N TRP A 231 10.99 11.72 1.61
CA TRP A 231 9.64 12.19 1.30
C TRP A 231 8.72 12.20 2.54
N TYR A 232 8.77 11.16 3.38
CA TYR A 232 7.99 11.12 4.62
C TYR A 232 8.47 12.15 5.65
N VAL A 233 9.79 12.33 5.78
CA VAL A 233 10.40 13.30 6.69
C VAL A 233 10.06 14.74 6.28
N ASP A 234 10.19 15.05 4.99
CA ASP A 234 9.88 16.38 4.43
C ASP A 234 8.41 16.75 4.60
N LEU A 235 7.52 15.76 4.64
CA LEU A 235 6.08 15.92 4.89
C LEU A 235 5.70 15.82 6.37
N GLY A 236 6.70 15.89 7.27
CA GLY A 236 6.49 16.14 8.69
C GLY A 236 6.43 14.90 9.58
N ILE A 237 6.73 13.70 9.08
CA ILE A 237 6.94 12.56 9.99
C ILE A 237 8.24 12.77 10.78
N ARG A 238 8.13 12.67 12.11
CA ARG A 238 9.25 12.73 13.04
C ARG A 238 10.27 11.60 12.78
N PRO A 239 11.56 11.90 12.57
CA PRO A 239 12.57 10.89 12.27
C PRO A 239 12.68 9.77 13.32
N GLU A 240 12.41 10.04 14.60
CA GLU A 240 12.41 9.03 15.66
C GLU A 240 11.31 7.96 15.52
N ASN A 241 10.28 8.24 14.73
CA ASN A 241 9.18 7.32 14.44
C ASN A 241 9.30 6.67 13.06
N LEU A 242 10.37 6.94 12.31
CA LEU A 242 10.58 6.43 10.96
C LEU A 242 11.93 5.72 10.83
N ARG A 243 11.94 4.50 10.29
CA ARG A 243 13.19 3.76 10.05
C ARG A 243 13.21 3.10 8.68
N LEU A 244 14.42 2.82 8.22
CA LEU A 244 14.67 1.92 7.10
C LEU A 244 15.01 0.53 7.64
N ARG A 245 14.28 -0.50 7.20
CA ARG A 245 14.55 -1.90 7.54
C ARG A 245 14.92 -2.65 6.27
N LYS A 246 16.12 -3.22 6.21
CA LYS A 246 16.49 -4.13 5.13
C LYS A 246 15.92 -5.52 5.43
N HIS A 247 15.33 -6.18 4.45
CA HIS A 247 14.88 -7.57 4.57
C HIS A 247 16.08 -8.52 4.74
N GLY A 248 15.89 -9.56 5.54
CA GLY A 248 16.80 -10.71 5.60
C GLY A 248 16.68 -11.59 4.35
N ASP A 249 17.65 -12.49 4.12
CA ASP A 249 17.64 -13.40 2.96
C ASP A 249 16.43 -14.36 2.97
N ASP A 250 15.87 -14.61 4.16
CA ASP A 250 14.71 -15.45 4.45
C ASP A 250 13.36 -14.74 4.30
N GLU A 251 13.35 -13.40 4.25
CA GLU A 251 12.13 -12.58 4.13
C GLU A 251 11.88 -12.10 2.69
N LEU A 252 12.86 -12.23 1.79
CA LEU A 252 12.74 -11.75 0.42
C LEU A 252 11.65 -12.49 -0.35
N ALA A 253 10.79 -11.72 -1.02
CA ALA A 253 9.88 -12.29 -2.00
C ALA A 253 10.66 -13.07 -3.07
N HIS A 254 10.07 -14.14 -3.61
CA HIS A 254 10.72 -15.04 -4.56
C HIS A 254 11.31 -14.35 -5.82
N TYR A 255 10.87 -13.14 -6.14
CA TYR A 255 11.35 -12.33 -7.27
C TYR A 255 12.34 -11.21 -6.87
N ALA A 256 12.55 -10.93 -5.58
CA ALA A 256 13.31 -9.78 -5.12
C ALA A 256 14.80 -10.10 -4.89
N LYS A 257 15.70 -9.37 -5.56
CA LYS A 257 17.16 -9.36 -5.31
C LYS A 257 17.50 -8.68 -3.97
N ALA A 258 16.77 -7.63 -3.61
CA ALA A 258 16.90 -6.90 -2.36
C ALA A 258 15.62 -6.10 -2.08
N CYS A 259 15.29 -5.88 -0.82
CA CYS A 259 14.16 -5.06 -0.42
C CYS A 259 14.46 -4.27 0.86
N TYR A 260 13.95 -3.03 0.91
CA TYR A 260 14.02 -2.14 2.05
C TYR A 260 12.63 -1.59 2.35
N ASP A 261 12.20 -1.69 3.59
CA ASP A 261 10.95 -1.08 4.04
C ASP A 261 11.22 0.26 4.71
N VAL A 262 10.42 1.26 4.34
CA VAL A 262 10.19 2.44 5.18
C VAL A 262 9.12 2.06 6.19
N GLU A 263 9.49 1.97 7.46
CA GLU A 263 8.58 1.59 8.54
C GLU A 263 8.31 2.76 9.48
N TYR A 264 7.04 2.86 9.90
CA TYR A 264 6.60 3.81 10.91
C TYR A 264 6.30 3.12 12.23
N ARG A 265 6.60 3.81 13.33
CA ARG A 265 6.34 3.34 14.69
C ARG A 265 4.88 3.60 15.08
N PHE A 266 3.99 2.70 14.69
CA PHE A 266 2.61 2.72 15.13
C PHE A 266 2.49 2.42 16.64
N PRO A 267 1.33 2.75 17.26
CA PRO A 267 1.11 2.44 18.68
C PRO A 267 1.14 0.95 19.04
N TRP A 268 1.03 0.06 18.04
CA TRP A 268 1.16 -1.41 18.21
C TRP A 268 2.54 -1.96 17.80
N GLY A 269 3.48 -1.11 17.36
CA GLY A 269 4.80 -1.54 16.92
C GLY A 269 5.21 -0.94 15.57
N TRP A 270 6.34 -1.41 15.05
CA TRP A 270 6.80 -1.02 13.72
C TRP A 270 5.92 -1.65 12.64
N GLY A 271 5.57 -0.87 11.62
CA GLY A 271 4.79 -1.34 10.49
C GLY A 271 5.23 -0.65 9.20
N GLU A 272 5.26 -1.42 8.12
CA GLU A 272 5.68 -0.99 6.78
C GLU A 272 4.68 0.00 6.17
N LEU A 273 5.20 1.13 5.68
CA LEU A 273 4.48 2.14 4.91
C LEU A 273 4.70 1.97 3.40
N GLU A 274 5.93 1.63 3.04
CA GLU A 274 6.39 1.52 1.67
C GLU A 274 7.58 0.55 1.58
N GLY A 275 7.48 -0.43 0.68
CA GLY A 275 8.57 -1.33 0.32
C GLY A 275 9.29 -0.82 -0.93
N ILE A 276 10.62 -0.85 -0.92
CA ILE A 276 11.46 -0.51 -2.08
C ILE A 276 12.25 -1.75 -2.46
N ALA A 277 11.78 -2.44 -3.49
CA ALA A 277 12.32 -3.72 -3.95
C ALA A 277 13.11 -3.59 -5.25
N ASN A 278 14.13 -4.42 -5.42
CA ASN A 278 14.74 -4.71 -6.71
C ASN A 278 14.24 -6.07 -7.18
N ARG A 279 13.40 -6.09 -8.22
CA ARG A 279 12.69 -7.29 -8.70
C ARG A 279 13.44 -8.00 -9.86
N GLY A 280 14.66 -7.55 -10.17
CA GLY A 280 15.39 -8.02 -11.33
C GLY A 280 14.56 -7.85 -12.61
N ASP A 281 14.63 -8.85 -13.50
CA ASP A 281 13.82 -8.89 -14.74
C ASP A 281 12.59 -9.80 -14.65
N PHE A 282 12.24 -10.29 -13.44
CA PHE A 282 11.24 -11.32 -13.22
C PHE A 282 9.90 -10.99 -13.90
N ASP A 283 9.35 -9.81 -13.62
CA ASP A 283 8.00 -9.44 -14.07
C ASP A 283 7.89 -9.38 -15.60
N LEU A 284 8.84 -8.70 -16.25
CA LEU A 284 8.86 -8.59 -17.71
C LEU A 284 9.14 -9.94 -18.37
N ARG A 285 10.01 -10.77 -17.78
CA ARG A 285 10.31 -12.12 -18.24
C ARG A 285 9.07 -13.01 -18.19
N GLN A 286 8.36 -13.04 -17.06
CA GLN A 286 7.15 -13.84 -16.87
C GLN A 286 6.06 -13.46 -17.88
N HIS A 287 5.79 -12.16 -18.05
CA HIS A 287 4.80 -11.70 -19.03
C HIS A 287 5.23 -12.01 -20.47
N GLN A 288 6.51 -11.90 -20.81
CA GLN A 288 7.02 -12.30 -22.12
C GLN A 288 6.82 -13.79 -22.39
N GLU A 289 7.16 -14.64 -21.43
CA GLU A 289 7.06 -16.11 -21.56
C GLU A 289 5.60 -16.57 -21.72
N VAL A 290 4.67 -16.00 -20.95
CA VAL A 290 3.25 -16.40 -20.99
C VAL A 290 2.49 -15.77 -22.17
N SER A 291 2.77 -14.51 -22.50
CA SER A 291 2.06 -13.81 -23.60
C SER A 291 2.65 -14.04 -24.99
N GLY A 292 3.93 -14.43 -25.06
CA GLY A 292 4.69 -14.53 -26.31
C GLY A 292 5.07 -13.18 -26.94
N GLN A 293 4.81 -12.05 -26.26
CA GLN A 293 5.21 -10.71 -26.72
C GLN A 293 6.63 -10.38 -26.27
N ASP A 294 7.46 -9.82 -27.16
CA ASP A 294 8.80 -9.35 -26.81
C ASP A 294 8.72 -8.15 -25.86
N MET A 295 9.22 -8.32 -24.63
CA MET A 295 9.29 -7.30 -23.59
C MET A 295 10.70 -6.71 -23.44
N THR A 296 11.65 -7.08 -24.29
CA THR A 296 13.02 -6.54 -24.24
C THR A 296 13.09 -5.06 -24.64
N TYR A 297 13.99 -4.31 -24.02
CA TYR A 297 14.35 -2.95 -24.43
C TYR A 297 15.50 -2.98 -25.44
N PHE A 298 15.45 -2.12 -26.45
CA PHE A 298 16.53 -1.94 -27.42
C PHE A 298 17.33 -0.68 -27.08
N ASP A 299 18.59 -0.86 -26.69
CA ASP A 299 19.49 0.24 -26.32
C ASP A 299 20.34 0.66 -27.53
N GLU A 300 20.01 1.82 -28.09
CA GLU A 300 20.74 2.41 -29.22
C GLU A 300 22.18 2.81 -28.88
N SER A 301 22.51 2.95 -27.58
CA SER A 301 23.83 3.39 -27.13
C SER A 301 24.85 2.25 -26.97
N GLU A 302 24.39 1.01 -26.99
CA GLU A 302 25.21 -0.19 -26.82
C GLU A 302 25.60 -0.81 -28.17
N GLU A 303 26.65 -1.65 -28.15
CA GLU A 303 27.11 -2.40 -29.32
C GLU A 303 26.99 -3.92 -29.10
N GLY A 304 26.95 -4.70 -30.18
CA GLY A 304 26.91 -6.17 -30.08
C GLY A 304 25.57 -6.72 -29.56
N ASP A 305 25.66 -7.82 -28.79
CA ASP A 305 24.52 -8.58 -28.26
C ASP A 305 23.85 -7.87 -27.06
N ASP A 306 24.54 -6.93 -26.42
CA ASP A 306 24.04 -6.15 -25.28
C ASP A 306 23.01 -5.07 -25.67
N ARG A 307 22.71 -4.95 -26.97
CA ARG A 307 21.70 -4.01 -27.48
C ARG A 307 20.27 -4.38 -27.13
N ARG A 308 19.98 -5.63 -26.75
CA ARG A 308 18.65 -6.06 -26.32
C ARG A 308 18.72 -6.80 -25.01
N TYR A 309 17.98 -6.32 -24.02
CA TYR A 309 17.91 -6.94 -22.70
C TYR A 309 16.53 -6.71 -22.09
N LEU A 310 16.17 -7.55 -21.11
CA LEU A 310 15.07 -7.24 -20.22
C LEU A 310 15.56 -6.23 -19.17
N PRO A 311 14.91 -5.06 -19.05
CA PRO A 311 15.24 -4.11 -17.99
C PRO A 311 15.05 -4.75 -16.62
N TYR A 312 15.88 -4.34 -15.66
CA TYR A 312 15.59 -4.61 -14.26
C TYR A 312 14.58 -3.59 -13.73
N VAL A 313 13.85 -3.97 -12.69
CA VAL A 313 12.81 -3.14 -12.10
C VAL A 313 13.14 -2.82 -10.65
N ILE A 314 13.17 -1.53 -10.33
CA ILE A 314 13.15 -1.03 -8.94
C ILE A 314 11.73 -0.57 -8.64
N GLU A 315 11.12 -1.16 -7.62
CA GLU A 315 9.73 -0.93 -7.24
C GLU A 315 9.64 -0.27 -5.86
N PRO A 316 9.44 1.05 -5.80
CA PRO A 316 8.79 1.69 -4.67
C PRO A 316 7.28 1.43 -4.66
N SER A 317 6.79 0.66 -3.68
CA SER A 317 5.37 0.36 -3.47
C SER A 317 4.90 0.89 -2.12
N GLY A 318 4.16 2.00 -2.11
CA GLY A 318 3.62 2.63 -0.91
C GLY A 318 2.12 2.37 -0.72
N GLY A 319 1.70 2.18 0.54
CA GLY A 319 0.28 2.13 0.90
C GLY A 319 -0.29 3.51 1.20
N VAL A 320 -1.18 4.04 0.37
CA VAL A 320 -1.78 5.38 0.56
C VAL A 320 -2.51 5.47 1.89
N ASP A 321 -3.27 4.44 2.23
CA ASP A 321 -4.04 4.35 3.48
C ASP A 321 -3.13 4.29 4.72
N ARG A 322 -2.02 3.55 4.63
CA ARG A 322 -1.03 3.45 5.72
C ARG A 322 -0.26 4.75 5.89
N ALA A 323 0.19 5.36 4.80
CA ALA A 323 0.85 6.67 4.82
C ALA A 323 -0.08 7.75 5.40
N THR A 324 -1.34 7.78 4.97
CA THR A 324 -2.36 8.70 5.49
C THR A 324 -2.56 8.51 7.00
N LEU A 325 -2.65 7.26 7.46
CA LEU A 325 -2.74 6.96 8.88
C LEU A 325 -1.49 7.40 9.65
N ALA A 326 -0.30 7.15 9.11
CA ALA A 326 0.97 7.55 9.73
C ALA A 326 1.06 9.07 9.90
N PHE A 327 0.79 9.86 8.84
CA PHE A 327 0.75 11.33 8.95
C PHE A 327 -0.28 11.80 9.97
N TRP A 328 -1.46 11.18 10.02
CA TRP A 328 -2.50 11.54 10.98
C TRP A 328 -2.12 11.22 12.43
N LEU A 329 -1.47 10.07 12.66
CA LEU A 329 -1.01 9.66 13.97
C LEU A 329 0.18 10.49 14.45
N ASP A 330 1.15 10.75 13.56
CA ASP A 330 2.38 11.43 13.94
C ASP A 330 2.15 12.92 14.23
N ALA A 331 1.20 13.54 13.52
CA ALA A 331 0.80 14.92 13.75
C ALA A 331 0.00 15.15 15.03
N TYR A 332 -0.46 14.10 15.73
CA TYR A 332 -1.29 14.25 16.93
C TYR A 332 -0.50 14.80 18.13
N ASP A 333 -1.04 15.83 18.77
CA ASP A 333 -0.47 16.39 19.99
C ASP A 333 -1.55 16.83 21.01
N GLU A 334 -1.19 16.84 22.28
CA GLU A 334 -2.01 17.29 23.41
C GLU A 334 -1.24 18.40 24.15
N GLU A 335 -1.74 19.64 24.06
CA GLU A 335 -1.11 20.81 24.66
C GLU A 335 -1.92 21.34 25.85
N PRO A 336 -1.28 21.91 26.89
CA PRO A 336 -1.97 22.60 27.97
C PRO A 336 -2.77 23.82 27.46
N ASP A 337 -4.00 23.97 27.94
CA ASP A 337 -4.90 25.09 27.64
C ASP A 337 -5.59 25.58 28.94
N GLY A 338 -4.85 26.37 29.72
CA GLY A 338 -5.25 26.74 31.07
C GLY A 338 -5.31 25.51 31.99
N ASP A 339 -6.48 25.26 32.58
CA ASP A 339 -6.75 24.05 33.39
C ASP A 339 -7.19 22.85 32.52
N ASN A 340 -7.28 23.01 31.20
CA ASN A 340 -7.70 21.97 30.27
C ASN A 340 -6.54 21.49 29.38
N VAL A 341 -6.83 20.48 28.55
CA VAL A 341 -5.95 20.01 27.48
C VAL A 341 -6.65 20.26 26.16
N ARG A 342 -5.94 20.86 25.20
CA ARG A 342 -6.40 20.98 23.81
C ARG A 342 -5.68 19.97 22.94
N VAL A 343 -6.40 19.41 21.97
CA VAL A 343 -5.83 18.55 20.94
C VAL A 343 -5.45 19.40 19.75
N VAL A 344 -4.21 19.30 19.29
CA VAL A 344 -3.67 19.99 18.12
C VAL A 344 -3.15 18.94 17.14
N SER A 345 -3.32 19.20 15.84
CA SER A 345 -2.71 18.39 14.79
C SER A 345 -1.67 19.23 14.07
N HIS A 346 -0.39 18.88 14.22
CA HIS A 346 0.76 19.54 13.57
C HIS A 346 0.98 18.99 12.16
N ILE A 347 -0.11 18.82 11.42
CA ILE A 347 -0.04 18.25 10.07
C ILE A 347 0.70 19.22 9.14
N HIS A 348 1.56 18.68 8.28
CA HIS A 348 2.28 19.50 7.32
C HIS A 348 1.31 20.29 6.43
N ARG A 349 1.67 21.54 6.11
CA ARG A 349 0.78 22.48 5.41
C ARG A 349 0.28 21.94 4.06
N ASP A 350 1.11 21.17 3.36
CA ASP A 350 0.80 20.60 2.05
C ASP A 350 -0.15 19.39 2.16
N LEU A 351 -0.29 18.82 3.37
CA LEU A 351 -1.20 17.71 3.66
C LEU A 351 -2.49 18.16 4.37
N ALA A 352 -2.52 19.38 4.92
CA ALA A 352 -3.63 19.89 5.71
C ALA A 352 -4.97 19.85 4.93
N PRO A 353 -6.03 19.20 5.47
CA PRO A 353 -7.35 19.16 4.82
C PRO A 353 -7.98 20.53 4.57
N VAL A 354 -7.64 21.50 5.43
CA VAL A 354 -8.06 22.90 5.33
C VAL A 354 -6.83 23.74 5.63
N THR A 355 -6.41 24.55 4.67
CA THR A 355 -5.20 25.39 4.79
C THR A 355 -5.47 26.70 5.52
N VAL A 356 -6.65 27.30 5.32
CA VAL A 356 -7.04 28.60 5.91
C VAL A 356 -8.50 28.56 6.34
N ALA A 357 -8.80 29.08 7.53
CA ALA A 357 -10.15 29.25 8.04
C ALA A 357 -10.46 30.74 8.29
N ALA A 358 -11.45 31.28 7.60
CA ALA A 358 -11.95 32.64 7.83
C ALA A 358 -13.06 32.62 8.89
N LEU A 359 -12.70 32.94 10.15
CA LEU A 359 -13.61 32.85 11.29
C LEU A 359 -13.98 34.26 11.81
N PRO A 360 -15.24 34.71 11.70
CA PRO A 360 -15.65 35.96 12.33
C PRO A 360 -15.61 35.82 13.85
N LEU A 361 -15.21 36.89 14.56
CA LEU A 361 -15.10 36.89 16.02
C LEU A 361 -16.43 36.54 16.72
N SER A 362 -17.56 36.88 16.11
CA SER A 362 -18.89 36.49 16.58
C SER A 362 -19.88 36.38 15.41
N ARG A 363 -21.07 35.84 15.67
CA ARG A 363 -22.18 35.74 14.69
C ARG A 363 -22.87 37.08 14.41
N ASN A 364 -22.23 38.21 14.70
CA ASN A 364 -22.78 39.53 14.46
C ASN A 364 -22.88 39.79 12.95
N ASP A 365 -24.06 40.18 12.48
CA ASP A 365 -24.34 40.45 11.06
C ASP A 365 -23.42 41.51 10.43
N LYS A 366 -22.77 42.36 11.24
CA LYS A 366 -21.78 43.34 10.76
C LYS A 366 -20.42 42.71 10.43
N LEU A 367 -20.09 41.56 11.01
CA LEU A 367 -18.80 40.88 10.84
C LEU A 367 -18.86 39.80 9.75
N LEU A 368 -20.04 39.21 9.54
CA LEU A 368 -20.23 38.15 8.54
C LEU A 368 -19.85 38.57 7.11
N PRO A 369 -20.21 39.77 6.61
CA PRO A 369 -19.83 40.19 5.25
C PRO A 369 -18.32 40.25 5.05
N THR A 370 -17.57 40.74 6.04
CA THR A 370 -16.10 40.82 5.95
C THR A 370 -15.47 39.43 5.96
N ALA A 371 -15.89 38.54 6.87
CA ALA A 371 -15.37 37.16 6.91
C ALA A 371 -15.70 36.41 5.61
N ARG A 372 -16.89 36.64 5.04
CA ARG A 372 -17.28 36.07 3.75
C ARG A 372 -16.44 36.62 2.60
N SER A 373 -16.18 37.93 2.58
CA SER A 373 -15.30 38.54 1.58
C SER A 373 -13.89 37.99 1.64
N VAL A 374 -13.35 37.70 2.82
CA VAL A 374 -12.03 37.06 2.97
C VAL A 374 -12.05 35.61 2.49
N TYR A 375 -13.15 34.89 2.74
CA TYR A 375 -13.32 33.51 2.25
C TYR A 375 -13.45 33.43 0.72
N ASP A 376 -14.06 34.43 0.09
CA ASP A 376 -14.29 34.47 -1.36
C ASP A 376 -13.07 35.00 -2.16
N MET A 377 -11.99 35.44 -1.49
CA MET A 377 -10.70 35.79 -2.09
C MET A 377 -9.87 34.55 -2.36
#